data_AF-A0A6I5CIR1-F1
#
_entry.id   AF-A0A6I5CIR1-F1
#
_cell.length_a   1.000
_cell.length_b   1.000
_cell.length_c   1.000
_cell.angle_alpha   90.00
_cell.angle_beta   90.00
_cell.angle_gamma   90.00
#
_symmetry.space_group_name_H-M   'P 1'
#
loop_
_entity.id
_entity.type
_entity.pdbx_description
1 polymer ?
#
loop_
_entity_poly.entity_id
_entity_poly.type
_entity_poly.pdbx_seq_one_letter_code
_entity_poly.pdbx_strand_id
1 'polypeptide(L)'
;MGYTTHVRGEFAIEPPLTWTEIKDSPFEAVSTHAYLAHDIDLSLRVAETSIDTDEGALLRRTGTALVMREIDEYRERNLVQQVQQCIDLFPGHTFSGRLECEGEENTDIWRVIVRDGRAVRVEPRIVWPDEDGVQ
;
A
#
# COMPACT_ATOMS: atom_id res chain seq x y z
N MET A 1 25.67 0.00 -8.83
CA MET A 1 24.93 1.27 -8.71
C MET A 1 23.55 0.89 -8.21
N GLY A 2 23.26 1.17 -6.94
CA GLY A 2 21.95 0.89 -6.36
C GLY A 2 21.10 2.12 -6.57
N TYR A 3 19.90 1.95 -7.10
CA TYR A 3 18.91 3.02 -7.23
C TYR A 3 17.97 2.89 -6.03
N THR A 4 17.89 3.90 -5.18
CA THR A 4 16.93 3.94 -4.08
C THR A 4 15.64 4.60 -4.53
N THR A 5 14.49 4.01 -4.17
CA THR A 5 13.17 4.58 -4.43
C THR A 5 12.55 5.02 -3.11
N HIS A 6 12.20 6.30 -3.01
CA HIS A 6 11.43 6.84 -1.90
C HIS A 6 9.94 6.68 -2.17
N VAL A 7 9.24 5.97 -1.28
CA VAL A 7 7.80 5.73 -1.38
C VAL A 7 7.08 6.43 -0.23
N ARG A 8 6.03 7.20 -0.54
CA ARG A 8 5.20 7.92 0.44
C ARG A 8 3.72 7.72 0.15
N GLY A 9 2.88 7.94 1.15
CA GLY A 9 1.43 7.80 1.04
C GLY A 9 0.93 6.45 1.52
N GLU A 10 -0.35 6.20 1.27
CA GLU A 10 -1.06 5.02 1.76
C GLU A 10 -2.31 4.76 0.91
N PHE A 11 -2.85 3.54 1.04
CA PHE A 11 -4.20 3.21 0.61
C PHE A 11 -5.09 2.97 1.82
N ALA A 12 -6.07 3.84 2.06
CA ALA A 12 -7.14 3.59 3.02
C ALA A 12 -8.01 2.42 2.55
N ILE A 13 -8.45 1.59 3.50
CA ILE A 13 -9.24 0.38 3.24
C ILE A 13 -10.65 0.57 3.82
N GLU A 14 -11.66 0.52 2.95
CA GLU A 14 -13.05 0.71 3.33
C GLU A 14 -13.97 -0.40 2.78
N PRO A 15 -14.75 -1.10 3.64
CA PRO A 15 -14.70 -1.03 5.11
C PRO A 15 -13.34 -1.51 5.66
N PRO A 16 -12.97 -1.19 6.92
CA PRO A 16 -11.74 -1.70 7.51
C PRO A 16 -11.71 -3.23 7.58
N LEU A 17 -10.54 -3.83 7.38
CA LEU A 17 -10.34 -5.28 7.51
C LEU A 17 -10.54 -5.71 8.97
N THR A 18 -11.20 -6.84 9.16
CA THR A 18 -11.41 -7.45 10.48
C THR A 18 -10.17 -8.21 10.96
N TRP A 19 -10.10 -8.50 12.27
CA TRP A 19 -9.02 -9.32 12.83
C TRP A 19 -8.88 -10.69 12.13
N THR A 20 -10.01 -11.31 11.78
CA THR A 20 -10.02 -12.62 11.10
C THR A 20 -9.36 -12.57 9.73
N GLU A 21 -9.49 -11.45 9.02
CA GLU A 21 -8.89 -11.26 7.69
C GLU A 21 -7.40 -10.95 7.78
N ILE A 22 -6.97 -10.18 8.79
CA ILE A 22 -5.58 -9.72 8.87
C ILE A 22 -4.62 -10.68 9.56
N LYS A 23 -5.09 -11.49 10.53
CA LYS A 23 -4.23 -12.29 11.42
C LYS A 23 -3.33 -13.33 10.73
N ASP A 24 -3.78 -13.86 9.59
CA ASP A 24 -3.05 -14.88 8.82
C ASP A 24 -2.53 -14.31 7.49
N SER A 25 -2.62 -12.99 7.30
CA SER A 25 -2.23 -12.33 6.05
C SER A 25 -0.71 -12.10 5.98
N PRO A 26 -0.10 -12.18 4.79
CA PRO A 26 1.32 -11.88 4.61
C PRO A 26 1.65 -10.38 4.81
N PHE A 27 0.64 -9.52 4.86
CA PHE A 27 0.78 -8.08 5.09
C PHE A 27 0.68 -7.69 6.56
N GLU A 28 0.51 -8.64 7.48
CA GLU A 28 0.55 -8.34 8.92
C GLU A 28 1.96 -7.92 9.33
N ALA A 29 2.10 -6.75 9.97
CA ALA A 29 3.40 -6.21 10.39
C ALA A 29 4.19 -7.13 11.35
N VAL A 30 3.50 -8.06 12.02
CA VAL A 30 4.05 -8.98 13.04
C VAL A 30 4.06 -10.42 12.53
N SER A 31 3.92 -10.66 11.22
CA SER A 31 3.71 -12.02 10.70
C SER A 31 4.76 -12.97 11.28
N THR A 32 4.28 -13.98 12.00
CA THR A 32 5.10 -15.03 12.63
C THR A 32 5.86 -15.87 11.58
N HIS A 33 5.54 -15.69 10.31
CA HIS A 33 6.22 -16.24 9.15
C HIS A 33 7.28 -15.27 8.62
N ALA A 34 8.29 -14.97 9.45
CA ALA A 34 9.40 -14.06 9.13
C ALA A 34 10.10 -14.33 7.79
N TYR A 35 10.03 -15.57 7.28
CA TYR A 35 10.57 -15.96 5.98
C TYR A 35 9.75 -15.45 4.77
N LEU A 36 8.44 -15.20 4.92
CA LEU A 36 7.61 -14.56 3.88
C LEU A 36 7.67 -13.03 3.98
N ALA A 37 7.90 -12.50 5.18
CA ALA A 37 7.98 -11.07 5.43
C ALA A 37 9.18 -10.38 4.77
N HIS A 38 10.15 -11.13 4.23
CA HIS A 38 11.28 -10.57 3.46
C HIS A 38 10.94 -10.24 2.01
N ASP A 39 9.86 -10.79 1.46
CA ASP A 39 9.46 -10.58 0.07
C ASP A 39 8.31 -9.56 -0.09
N ILE A 40 7.76 -9.06 1.02
CA ILE A 40 6.66 -8.09 1.05
C ILE A 40 7.12 -6.79 1.72
N ASP A 41 7.11 -5.73 0.93
CA ASP A 41 7.54 -4.38 1.27
C ASP A 41 6.41 -3.53 1.90
N LEU A 42 5.16 -3.98 1.74
CA LEU A 42 3.96 -3.31 2.25
C LEU A 42 3.48 -3.95 3.55
N SER A 43 2.79 -3.19 4.39
CA SER A 43 2.13 -3.70 5.59
C SER A 43 0.76 -3.08 5.82
N LEU A 44 -0.09 -3.81 6.53
CA LEU A 44 -1.37 -3.29 7.01
C LEU A 44 -1.16 -2.45 8.26
N ARG A 45 -1.64 -1.21 8.23
CA ARG A 45 -1.79 -0.38 9.43
C ARG A 45 -2.98 -0.88 10.24
N VAL A 46 -2.68 -1.51 11.36
CA VAL A 46 -3.68 -2.02 12.31
C VAL A 46 -4.00 -0.94 13.35
N ALA A 47 -5.27 -0.54 13.42
CA ALA A 47 -5.77 0.29 14.50
C ALA A 47 -6.33 -0.61 15.61
N GLU A 48 -6.02 -0.25 16.85
CA GLU A 48 -6.58 -0.90 18.04
C GLU A 48 -7.61 0.03 18.69
N THR A 49 -8.73 -0.53 19.11
CA THR A 49 -9.78 0.20 19.83
C THR A 49 -10.23 -0.62 21.01
N SER A 50 -10.16 -0.05 22.20
CA SER A 50 -10.75 -0.65 23.41
C SER A 50 -12.23 -0.35 23.45
N ILE A 51 -13.04 -1.38 23.60
CA ILE A 51 -14.49 -1.28 23.79
C ILE A 51 -14.79 -1.77 25.19
N ASP A 52 -15.35 -0.92 26.03
CA ASP A 52 -15.77 -1.31 27.37
C ASP A 52 -17.02 -2.20 27.28
N THR A 53 -16.94 -3.36 27.91
CA THR A 53 -18.05 -4.32 28.02
C THR A 53 -18.30 -4.63 29.49
N ASP A 54 -19.45 -5.25 29.80
CA ASP A 54 -19.82 -5.62 31.18
C ASP A 54 -18.83 -6.63 31.82
N GLU A 55 -18.03 -7.33 31.00
CA GLU A 55 -17.01 -8.29 31.44
C GLU A 55 -15.60 -7.68 31.53
N GLY A 56 -15.41 -6.44 31.06
CA GLY A 56 -14.12 -5.75 30.98
C GLY A 56 -13.85 -5.12 29.62
N ALA A 57 -12.64 -4.58 29.44
CA ALA A 57 -12.22 -3.97 28.19
C ALA A 57 -11.91 -5.03 27.11
N LEU A 58 -12.63 -4.97 25.99
CA LEU A 58 -12.38 -5.78 24.80
C LEU A 58 -11.49 -5.00 23.82
N LEU A 59 -10.32 -5.54 23.47
CA LEU A 59 -9.46 -4.96 22.45
C LEU A 59 -9.90 -5.42 21.05
N ARG A 60 -10.37 -4.49 20.22
CA ARG A 60 -10.69 -4.73 18.81
C ARG A 60 -9.55 -4.25 17.92
N ARG A 61 -9.14 -5.08 16.97
CA ARG A 61 -8.11 -4.77 15.96
C ARG A 61 -8.72 -4.74 14.56
N THR A 62 -8.39 -3.72 13.78
CA THR A 62 -8.84 -3.58 12.38
C THR A 62 -7.75 -3.05 11.48
N GLY A 63 -7.61 -3.61 10.27
CA GLY A 63 -6.71 -3.11 9.23
C GLY A 63 -7.34 -1.92 8.51
N THR A 64 -6.75 -0.74 8.66
CA THR A 64 -7.32 0.54 8.20
C THR A 64 -6.68 1.07 6.93
N ALA A 65 -5.43 0.69 6.67
CA ALA A 65 -4.70 1.12 5.48
C ALA A 65 -3.62 0.11 5.09
N LEU A 66 -3.23 0.13 3.82
CA LEU A 66 -2.02 -0.48 3.30
C LEU A 66 -0.96 0.60 3.17
N VAL A 67 0.20 0.40 3.81
CA VAL A 67 1.29 1.35 3.90
C VAL A 67 2.61 0.72 3.48
N MET A 68 3.59 1.55 3.13
CA MET A 68 4.96 1.12 2.96
C MET A 68 5.58 0.78 4.32
N ARG A 69 6.35 -0.30 4.41
CA ARG A 69 7.20 -0.57 5.58
C ARG A 69 8.36 0.41 5.64
N GLU A 70 8.93 0.58 6.83
CA GLU A 70 10.16 1.33 6.99
C GLU A 70 11.33 0.50 6.41
N ILE A 71 11.87 0.96 5.28
CA ILE A 71 12.97 0.31 4.54
C ILE A 71 13.98 1.40 4.14
N ASP A 72 15.21 1.32 4.65
CA ASP A 72 16.25 2.34 4.46
C ASP A 72 16.72 2.46 2.99
N GLU A 73 16.89 1.33 2.31
CA GLU A 73 17.36 1.26 0.91
C GLU A 73 16.36 0.49 0.04
N TYR A 74 15.16 1.05 -0.10
CA TYR A 74 14.14 0.41 -0.93
C TYR A 74 14.53 0.43 -2.40
N ARG A 75 14.47 -0.73 -3.04
CA ARG A 75 14.66 -0.89 -4.49
C ARG A 75 13.38 -1.41 -5.07
N GLU A 76 12.66 -0.56 -5.81
CA GLU A 76 11.40 -0.99 -6.38
C GLU A 76 11.60 -2.15 -7.37
N ARG A 77 10.93 -3.27 -7.10
CA ARG A 77 10.96 -4.48 -7.94
C ARG A 77 9.57 -4.94 -8.32
N ASN A 78 8.64 -4.89 -7.36
CA ASN A 78 7.33 -5.52 -7.45
C ASN A 78 6.24 -4.72 -6.72
N LEU A 79 6.42 -3.40 -6.50
CA LEU A 79 5.49 -2.61 -5.68
C LEU A 79 4.05 -2.68 -6.20
N VAL A 80 3.84 -2.49 -7.50
CA VAL A 80 2.52 -2.58 -8.14
C VAL A 80 1.92 -3.98 -7.96
N GLN A 81 2.74 -5.02 -8.09
CA GLN A 81 2.31 -6.41 -7.97
C GLN A 81 1.89 -6.73 -6.54
N GLN A 82 2.63 -6.24 -5.53
CA GLN A 82 2.25 -6.41 -4.12
C GLN A 82 0.98 -5.66 -3.76
N VAL A 83 0.78 -4.44 -4.28
CA VAL A 83 -0.50 -3.73 -4.10
C VAL A 83 -1.65 -4.54 -4.72
N GLN A 84 -1.46 -5.09 -5.92
CA GLN A 84 -2.48 -5.95 -6.54
C GLN A 84 -2.74 -7.22 -5.72
N GLN A 85 -1.69 -7.88 -5.23
CA GLN A 85 -1.82 -9.06 -4.36
C GLN A 85 -2.64 -8.75 -3.10
N CYS A 86 -2.46 -7.57 -2.51
CA CYS A 86 -3.25 -7.13 -1.36
C CYS A 86 -4.73 -6.94 -1.73
N ILE A 87 -5.02 -6.28 -2.85
CA ILE A 87 -6.39 -6.07 -3.33
C ILE A 87 -7.09 -7.41 -3.60
N ASP A 88 -6.39 -8.34 -4.27
CA ASP A 88 -6.93 -9.66 -4.61
C ASP A 88 -7.16 -10.53 -3.37
N LEU A 89 -6.34 -10.36 -2.33
CA LEU A 89 -6.44 -11.10 -1.08
C LEU A 89 -7.65 -10.67 -0.23
N PHE A 90 -8.08 -9.41 -0.36
CA PHE A 90 -9.17 -8.84 0.46
C PHE A 90 -10.35 -8.39 -0.41
N PRO A 91 -11.06 -9.34 -1.06
CA PRO A 91 -12.23 -9.02 -1.86
C PRO A 91 -13.34 -8.44 -0.99
N GLY A 92 -14.07 -7.45 -1.52
CA GLY A 92 -15.15 -6.78 -0.78
C GLY A 92 -14.72 -5.49 -0.07
N HIS A 93 -13.43 -5.16 -0.14
CA HIS A 93 -12.87 -3.91 0.38
C HIS A 93 -12.43 -3.00 -0.75
N THR A 94 -12.64 -1.70 -0.56
CA THR A 94 -12.17 -0.66 -1.47
C THR A 94 -10.87 -0.10 -0.94
N PHE A 95 -9.87 -0.04 -1.82
CA PHE A 95 -8.58 0.58 -1.55
C PHE A 95 -8.56 1.95 -2.23
N SER A 96 -8.42 3.02 -1.47
CA SER A 96 -8.42 4.40 -1.98
C SER A 96 -7.21 5.18 -1.48
N GLY A 97 -6.65 6.05 -2.32
CA GLY A 97 -5.39 6.73 -2.04
C GLY A 97 -4.35 6.46 -3.11
N ARG A 98 -3.08 6.62 -2.77
CA ARG A 98 -1.96 6.45 -3.69
C ARG A 98 -0.64 6.34 -2.95
N LEU A 99 0.31 5.66 -3.61
CA LEU A 99 1.72 5.73 -3.26
C LEU A 99 2.42 6.66 -4.26
N GLU A 100 3.05 7.71 -3.76
CA GLU A 100 3.97 8.56 -4.53
C GLU A 100 5.36 7.93 -4.45
N CYS A 101 6.01 7.78 -5.61
CA CYS A 101 7.31 7.16 -5.73
C CYS A 101 8.28 8.13 -6.42
N GLU A 102 9.47 8.26 -5.86
CA GLU A 102 10.54 9.13 -6.34
C GLU A 102 11.86 8.34 -6.34
N GLY A 103 12.48 8.18 -7.50
CA GLY A 103 13.82 7.65 -7.64
C GLY A 103 14.90 8.72 -7.51
N GLU A 104 16.12 8.41 -7.91
CA GLU A 104 17.28 9.30 -7.71
C GLU A 104 17.35 10.45 -8.74
N GLU A 105 16.70 10.29 -9.89
CA GLU A 105 16.65 11.30 -10.93
C GLU A 105 15.36 12.12 -10.82
N ASN A 106 15.45 13.43 -11.07
CA ASN A 106 14.30 14.35 -10.99
C ASN A 106 13.11 13.96 -11.90
N THR A 107 13.33 13.12 -12.90
CA THR A 107 12.30 12.62 -13.81
C THR A 107 11.77 11.24 -13.41
N ASP A 108 12.39 10.56 -12.45
CA ASP A 108 11.96 9.25 -11.95
C ASP A 108 10.88 9.40 -10.88
N ILE A 109 9.80 10.08 -11.24
CA ILE A 109 8.64 10.28 -10.37
C ILE A 109 7.49 9.50 -10.96
N TRP A 110 6.78 8.74 -10.14
CA TRP A 110 5.61 7.99 -10.57
C TRP A 110 4.69 7.70 -9.38
N ARG A 111 3.51 7.15 -9.65
CA ARG A 111 2.53 6.85 -8.61
C ARG A 111 1.96 5.44 -8.78
N VAL A 112 1.69 4.76 -7.67
CA VAL A 112 0.75 3.64 -7.67
C VAL A 112 -0.61 4.17 -7.26
N ILE A 113 -1.65 3.89 -8.04
CA ILE A 113 -3.04 4.18 -7.70
C ILE A 113 -3.88 2.91 -7.82
N VAL A 114 -5.07 2.92 -7.23
CA VAL A 114 -6.08 1.88 -7.47
C VAL A 114 -7.18 2.44 -8.37
N ARG A 115 -7.44 1.76 -9.49
CA ARG A 115 -8.56 2.06 -10.40
C ARG A 115 -9.29 0.76 -10.71
N ASP A 116 -10.61 0.75 -10.48
CA ASP A 116 -11.47 -0.40 -10.79
C ASP A 116 -10.96 -1.73 -10.20
N GLY A 117 -10.49 -1.70 -8.94
CA GLY A 117 -9.91 -2.85 -8.25
C GLY A 117 -8.54 -3.29 -8.76
N ARG A 118 -7.86 -2.45 -9.56
CA ARG A 118 -6.54 -2.73 -10.10
C ARG A 118 -5.49 -1.73 -9.64
N ALA A 119 -4.35 -2.24 -9.20
CA ALA A 119 -3.17 -1.43 -8.97
C ALA A 119 -2.57 -0.99 -10.32
N VAL A 120 -2.36 0.31 -10.49
CA VAL A 120 -1.88 0.91 -11.73
C VAL A 120 -0.70 1.83 -11.44
N ARG A 121 0.40 1.62 -12.16
CA ARG A 121 1.51 2.57 -12.25
C ARG A 121 1.12 3.73 -13.16
N VAL A 122 1.25 4.94 -12.67
CA VAL A 122 1.02 6.18 -13.41
C VAL A 122 2.29 7.00 -13.42
N GLU A 123 2.78 7.25 -14.63
CA GLU A 123 3.93 8.12 -14.86
C GLU A 123 3.44 9.50 -15.28
N PRO A 124 4.08 10.59 -14.79
CA PRO A 124 3.80 11.92 -15.23
C PRO A 124 4.16 12.07 -16.71
N ARG A 125 3.35 12.79 -17.47
CA ARG A 125 3.66 13.19 -18.84
C ARG A 125 3.90 14.69 -18.86
N ILE A 126 5.09 15.08 -19.30
CA ILE A 126 5.41 16.47 -19.60
C ILE A 126 5.01 16.70 -21.05
N VAL A 127 4.08 17.61 -21.29
CA VAL A 127 3.63 17.99 -22.63
C VAL A 127 3.88 19.48 -22.82
N TRP A 128 4.42 19.87 -23.97
CA TRP A 128 4.49 21.27 -24.35
C TRP A 128 3.13 21.71 -24.91
N PRO A 129 2.58 22.85 -24.44
CA PRO A 129 1.22 23.26 -24.80
C PRO A 129 1.06 23.61 -26.29
N ASP A 130 2.15 23.83 -27.03
CA ASP A 130 2.11 24.33 -28.41
C ASP A 130 2.25 23.24 -29.49
N GLU A 131 2.39 21.95 -29.12
CA GLU A 131 2.45 20.83 -30.08
C GLU A 131 1.09 20.14 -30.32
N ASP A 132 0.05 20.47 -29.55
CA ASP A 132 -1.36 20.13 -29.86
C ASP A 132 -2.07 21.25 -30.66
N GLY A 133 -1.31 21.98 -31.47
CA GLY A 133 -1.86 22.84 -32.52
C GLY A 133 -2.07 22.04 -33.81
N VAL A 134 -3.33 21.85 -34.20
CA VAL A 134 -3.86 21.22 -35.45
C VAL A 134 -4.06 19.70 -35.31
N GLN A 135 -5.28 19.13 -35.22
CA GLN A 135 -6.50 19.37 -36.00
C GLN A 135 -7.76 18.83 -35.28
#